data_AF-A0A0F8ZL00-F1
#
_entry.id   AF-A0A0F8ZL00-F1
#
_cell.length_a   1.000
_cell.length_b   1.000
_cell.length_c   1.000
_cell.angle_alpha   90.00
_cell.angle_beta   90.00
_cell.angle_gamma   90.00
#
_symmetry.space_group_name_H-M   'P 1'
#
loop_
_entity.id
_entity.type
_entity.pdbx_description
1 polymer ?
#
loop_
_entity_poly.entity_id
_entity_poly.type
_entity_poly.pdbx_seq_one_letter_code
_entity_poly.pdbx_strand_id
1 'polypeptide(L)'
;AYYLRYMKIRELVKCMEYLPNYDYPEIPPLYEQAILFHQARHPEESPNLSGEHVSEKTKRLAATYQKDLAAYMTPRGVNRRAAREGLAEKYAGTFFYYSSFGPMTFGKAFGWDRRGAGASK
;
A
#
# COMPACT_ATOMS: atom_id res chain seq x y z
N ALA A 1 5.24 -7.61 -12.52
CA ALA A 1 5.62 -8.46 -11.36
C ALA A 1 6.93 -8.05 -10.68
N TYR A 2 8.02 -7.75 -11.42
CA TYR A 2 9.33 -7.40 -10.84
C TYR A 2 9.27 -6.19 -9.88
N TYR A 3 8.72 -5.05 -10.32
CA TYR A 3 8.72 -3.83 -9.49
C TYR A 3 7.89 -3.96 -8.20
N LEU A 4 6.75 -4.66 -8.23
CA LEU A 4 5.99 -4.98 -7.02
C LEU A 4 6.78 -5.86 -6.05
N ARG A 5 7.45 -6.91 -6.57
CA ARG A 5 8.24 -7.85 -5.77
C ARG A 5 9.41 -7.15 -5.06
N TYR A 6 9.99 -6.14 -5.69
CA TYR A 6 11.11 -5.36 -5.14
C TYR A 6 10.70 -4.00 -4.57
N MET A 7 9.39 -3.74 -4.39
CA MET A 7 8.84 -2.48 -3.86
C MET A 7 9.37 -1.21 -4.57
N LYS A 8 9.73 -1.33 -5.85
CA LYS A 8 10.11 -0.23 -6.74
C LYS A 8 8.86 0.48 -7.25
N ILE A 9 8.09 1.02 -6.30
CA ILE A 9 6.73 1.53 -6.57
C ILE A 9 6.79 2.78 -7.44
N ARG A 10 7.79 3.64 -7.27
CA ARG A 10 7.94 4.83 -8.11
C ARG A 10 8.19 4.44 -9.58
N GLU A 11 9.03 3.45 -9.80
CA GLU A 11 9.31 2.91 -11.14
C GLU A 11 8.09 2.19 -11.72
N LEU A 12 7.36 1.42 -10.91
CA LEU A 12 6.09 0.81 -11.31
C LEU A 12 5.10 1.88 -11.78
N VAL A 13 4.94 2.94 -11.00
CA VAL A 13 4.02 4.04 -11.28
C VAL A 13 4.42 4.79 -12.55
N LYS A 14 5.72 5.03 -12.76
CA LYS A 14 6.22 5.58 -14.04
C LYS A 14 5.91 4.68 -15.23
N CYS A 15 5.98 3.36 -15.06
CA CYS A 15 5.61 2.44 -16.14
C CYS A 15 4.14 2.52 -16.55
N MET A 16 3.27 3.13 -15.74
CA MET A 16 1.85 3.31 -16.10
C MET A 16 1.69 4.24 -17.31
N GLU A 17 2.64 5.13 -17.55
CA GLU A 17 2.67 5.99 -18.73
C GLU A 17 2.64 5.18 -20.04
N TYR A 18 3.18 3.96 -20.01
CA TYR A 18 3.27 3.08 -21.17
C TYR A 18 2.12 2.07 -21.26
N LEU A 19 1.12 2.09 -20.36
CA LEU A 19 -0.02 1.16 -20.44
C LEU A 19 -0.70 1.11 -21.82
N PRO A 20 -0.92 2.25 -22.51
CA PRO A 20 -1.49 2.25 -23.85
C PRO A 20 -0.64 1.51 -24.88
N ASN A 21 0.68 1.40 -24.68
CA ASN A 21 1.59 0.73 -25.61
C ASN A 21 1.49 -0.80 -25.54
N TYR A 22 0.77 -1.34 -24.56
CA TYR A 22 0.63 -2.77 -24.32
C TYR A 22 -0.83 -3.24 -24.37
N ASP A 23 -1.72 -2.42 -24.95
CA ASP A 23 -3.15 -2.71 -25.12
C ASP A 23 -3.87 -3.10 -23.82
N TYR A 24 -3.42 -2.57 -22.67
CA TYR A 24 -4.13 -2.78 -21.42
C TYR A 24 -5.40 -1.91 -21.41
N PRO A 25 -6.59 -2.50 -21.27
CA PRO A 25 -7.84 -1.74 -21.25
C PRO A 25 -8.11 -1.06 -19.90
N GLU A 26 -7.39 -1.46 -18.84
CA GLU A 26 -7.48 -0.91 -17.50
C GLU A 26 -6.17 -1.18 -16.73
N ILE A 27 -5.95 -0.45 -15.63
CA ILE A 27 -4.83 -0.70 -14.73
C ILE A 27 -5.07 -2.02 -13.97
N PRO A 28 -4.11 -2.97 -13.99
CA PRO A 28 -4.24 -4.21 -13.22
C PRO A 28 -4.46 -3.94 -11.70
N PRO A 29 -5.34 -4.68 -11.02
CA PRO A 29 -5.74 -4.37 -9.62
C PRO A 29 -4.60 -4.26 -8.61
N LEU A 30 -3.53 -5.07 -8.73
CA LEU A 30 -2.37 -4.96 -7.85
C LEU A 30 -1.55 -3.68 -8.10
N TYR A 31 -1.56 -3.17 -9.33
CA TYR A 31 -0.91 -1.90 -9.68
C TYR A 31 -1.74 -0.72 -9.19
N GLU A 32 -3.07 -0.78 -9.31
CA GLU A 32 -3.96 0.21 -8.69
C GLU A 32 -3.71 0.35 -7.18
N GLN A 33 -3.60 -0.76 -6.46
CA GLN A 33 -3.32 -0.75 -5.03
C GLN A 33 -1.95 -0.13 -4.70
N ALA A 34 -0.95 -0.40 -5.53
CA ALA A 34 0.39 0.19 -5.39
C ALA A 34 0.41 1.69 -5.71
N ILE A 35 -0.38 2.14 -6.70
CA ILE A 35 -0.58 3.56 -7.02
C ILE A 35 -1.22 4.28 -5.85
N LEU A 36 -2.30 3.74 -5.26
CA LEU A 36 -2.92 4.34 -4.07
C LEU A 36 -1.95 4.42 -2.90
N PHE A 37 -1.15 3.37 -2.69
CA PHE A 37 -0.12 3.38 -1.66
C PHE A 37 0.94 4.46 -1.92
N HIS A 38 1.34 4.67 -3.17
CA HIS A 38 2.30 5.70 -3.54
C HIS A 38 1.73 7.11 -3.35
N GLN A 39 0.52 7.38 -3.87
CA GLN A 39 -0.16 8.66 -3.72
C GLN A 39 -0.40 9.03 -2.25
N ALA A 40 -0.70 8.06 -1.39
CA ALA A 40 -0.86 8.29 0.04
C ALA A 40 0.45 8.71 0.75
N ARG A 41 1.61 8.34 0.20
CA ARG A 41 2.93 8.66 0.77
C ARG A 41 3.57 9.90 0.17
N HIS A 42 3.23 10.19 -1.06
CA HIS A 42 3.75 11.27 -1.87
C HIS A 42 2.57 12.07 -2.43
N PRO A 43 1.76 12.71 -1.57
CA PRO A 43 0.60 13.49 -2.01
C PRO A 43 0.98 14.64 -2.96
N GLU A 44 2.23 15.09 -2.92
CA GLU A 44 2.82 16.05 -3.84
C GLU A 44 3.11 15.47 -5.23
N GLU A 45 3.27 14.15 -5.36
CA GLU A 45 3.49 13.47 -6.63
C GLU A 45 2.15 13.11 -7.26
N SER A 46 1.85 13.71 -8.42
CA SER A 46 0.70 13.33 -9.27
C SER A 46 1.20 12.46 -10.42
N PRO A 47 1.14 11.12 -10.30
CA PRO A 47 1.63 10.25 -11.35
C PRO A 47 0.76 10.33 -12.59
N ASN A 48 1.40 10.32 -13.77
CA ASN A 48 0.69 10.22 -15.04
C ASN A 48 0.23 8.77 -15.25
N LEU A 49 -1.09 8.58 -15.27
CA LEU A 49 -1.73 7.28 -15.48
C LEU A 49 -2.23 7.11 -16.93
N SER A 50 -1.81 7.97 -17.86
CA SER A 50 -2.18 7.90 -19.28
C SER A 50 -3.70 7.89 -19.55
N GLY A 51 -4.45 8.67 -18.77
CA GLY A 51 -5.92 8.75 -18.89
C GLY A 51 -6.67 7.67 -18.11
N GLU A 52 -5.96 6.67 -17.57
CA GLU A 52 -6.55 5.67 -16.70
C GLU A 52 -6.72 6.19 -15.26
N HIS A 53 -7.62 5.54 -14.53
CA HIS A 53 -7.91 5.88 -13.15
C HIS A 53 -7.92 4.64 -12.26
N VAL A 54 -7.54 4.82 -11.00
CA VAL A 54 -7.76 3.79 -10.00
C VAL A 54 -9.27 3.56 -9.82
N SER A 55 -9.70 2.32 -9.98
CA SER A 55 -11.09 1.91 -9.84
C SER A 55 -11.66 2.20 -8.45
N GLU A 56 -12.97 2.49 -8.40
CA GLU A 56 -13.70 2.66 -7.14
C GLU A 56 -13.66 1.40 -6.27
N LYS A 57 -13.58 0.22 -6.89
CA LYS A 57 -13.40 -1.06 -6.19
C LYS A 57 -12.10 -1.06 -5.38
N THR A 58 -11.00 -0.64 -5.98
CA THR A 58 -9.70 -0.60 -5.29
C THR A 58 -9.65 0.49 -4.22
N LYS A 59 -10.27 1.67 -4.44
CA LYS A 59 -10.40 2.70 -3.40
C LYS A 59 -11.19 2.21 -2.19
N ARG A 60 -12.34 1.54 -2.41
CA ARG A 60 -13.14 0.94 -1.34
C ARG A 60 -12.38 -0.16 -0.60
N LEU A 61 -11.62 -0.99 -1.32
CA LEU A 61 -10.76 -2.00 -0.72
C LEU A 61 -9.71 -1.36 0.20
N ALA A 62 -9.06 -0.29 -0.25
CA ALA A 62 -8.09 0.46 0.55
C ALA A 62 -8.71 1.03 1.83
N ALA A 63 -9.87 1.70 1.72
CA ALA A 63 -10.59 2.26 2.85
C ALA A 63 -11.02 1.18 3.86
N THR A 64 -11.52 0.04 3.36
CA THR A 64 -11.91 -1.10 4.21
C THR A 64 -10.69 -1.69 4.92
N TYR A 65 -9.58 -1.88 4.19
CA TYR A 65 -8.34 -2.39 4.77
C TYR A 65 -7.82 -1.47 5.89
N GLN A 66 -7.81 -0.15 5.67
CA GLN A 66 -7.39 0.82 6.70
C GLN A 66 -8.29 0.77 7.94
N LYS A 67 -9.61 0.68 7.75
CA LYS A 67 -10.57 0.53 8.85
C LYS A 67 -10.33 -0.76 9.64
N ASP A 68 -10.16 -1.88 8.96
CA ASP A 68 -9.94 -3.18 9.60
C ASP A 68 -8.58 -3.23 10.31
N LEU A 69 -7.55 -2.59 9.75
CA LEU A 69 -6.24 -2.44 10.38
C LEU A 69 -6.31 -1.56 11.64
N ALA A 70 -7.16 -0.53 11.64
CA ALA A 70 -7.34 0.36 12.78
C ALA A 70 -7.86 -0.36 14.03
N ALA A 71 -8.55 -1.50 13.88
CA ALA A 71 -8.99 -2.31 15.03
C ALA A 71 -7.81 -2.91 15.83
N TYR A 72 -6.62 -2.98 15.23
CA TYR A 72 -5.40 -3.51 15.87
C TYR A 72 -4.49 -2.41 16.43
N MET A 73 -5.00 -1.19 16.49
CA MET A 73 -4.29 -0.03 17.01
C MET A 73 -4.15 -0.09 18.52
N THR A 74 -2.95 0.19 19.02
CA THR A 74 -2.67 0.37 20.44
C THR A 74 -2.00 1.73 20.67
N PRO A 75 -1.93 2.23 21.92
CA PRO A 75 -1.17 3.45 22.23
C PRO A 75 0.30 3.40 21.81
N ARG A 76 0.87 2.20 21.59
CA ARG A 76 2.26 1.99 21.14
C ARG A 76 2.37 1.73 19.63
N GLY A 77 1.29 1.92 18.87
CA GLY A 77 1.16 1.60 17.45
C GLY A 77 0.39 0.32 17.18
N VAL A 78 0.43 -0.17 15.93
CA VAL A 78 -0.30 -1.38 15.53
C VAL A 78 0.26 -2.64 16.22
N ASN A 79 -0.61 -3.45 16.82
CA ASN A 79 -0.27 -4.81 17.24
C ASN A 79 -0.02 -5.70 16.02
N ARG A 80 1.21 -5.67 15.51
CA ARG A 80 1.59 -6.30 14.22
C ARG A 80 1.31 -7.79 14.17
N ARG A 81 1.45 -8.52 15.28
CA ARG A 81 1.20 -9.97 15.31
C ARG A 81 -0.29 -10.26 15.14
N ALA A 82 -1.12 -9.66 16.00
CA ALA A 82 -2.57 -9.83 15.93
C ALA A 82 -3.13 -9.34 14.59
N ALA A 83 -2.66 -8.19 14.09
CA ALA A 83 -3.08 -7.66 12.80
C ALA A 83 -2.69 -8.58 11.63
N ARG A 84 -1.48 -9.14 11.64
CA ARG A 84 -1.01 -10.04 10.59
C ARG A 84 -1.87 -11.31 10.53
N GLU A 85 -2.15 -11.91 11.68
CA GLU A 85 -2.96 -13.13 11.80
C GLU A 85 -4.42 -12.84 11.43
N GLY A 86 -5.03 -11.81 12.02
CA GLY A 86 -6.45 -11.49 11.83
C GLY A 86 -6.81 -10.88 10.47
N LEU A 87 -5.86 -10.31 9.74
CA LEU A 87 -6.09 -9.77 8.39
C LEU A 87 -5.67 -10.74 7.27
N ALA A 88 -4.96 -11.83 7.57
CA ALA A 88 -4.41 -12.73 6.55
C ALA A 88 -5.52 -13.33 5.68
N GLU A 89 -6.58 -13.84 6.30
CA GLU A 89 -7.68 -14.54 5.62
C GLU A 89 -8.31 -13.67 4.52
N LYS A 90 -8.53 -12.39 4.82
CA LYS A 90 -9.23 -11.47 3.92
C LYS A 90 -8.29 -10.74 2.94
N TYR A 91 -7.03 -10.53 3.33
CA TYR A 91 -6.16 -9.59 2.64
C TYR A 91 -4.83 -10.15 2.16
N ALA A 92 -4.46 -11.40 2.43
CA ALA A 92 -3.15 -11.97 2.04
C ALA A 92 -2.83 -11.86 0.54
N GLY A 93 -3.83 -11.80 -0.34
CA GLY A 93 -3.65 -11.60 -1.78
C GLY A 93 -3.48 -10.13 -2.21
N THR A 94 -3.56 -9.16 -1.30
CA THR A 94 -3.56 -7.73 -1.62
C THR A 94 -2.20 -7.09 -1.40
N PHE A 95 -1.87 -6.11 -2.23
CA PHE A 95 -0.67 -5.29 -2.05
C PHE A 95 -0.66 -4.57 -0.70
N PHE A 96 -1.83 -4.16 -0.18
CA PHE A 96 -1.94 -3.52 1.14
C PHE A 96 -1.46 -4.41 2.29
N TYR A 97 -1.79 -5.70 2.25
CA TYR A 97 -1.30 -6.67 3.23
C TYR A 97 0.20 -6.89 3.10
N TYR A 98 0.69 -7.09 1.86
CA TYR A 98 2.12 -7.27 1.61
C TYR A 98 2.96 -6.05 2.01
N SER A 99 2.48 -4.84 1.72
CA SER A 99 3.15 -3.60 2.12
C SER A 99 3.14 -3.36 3.63
N SER A 100 2.24 -4.03 4.37
CA SER A 100 2.17 -3.95 5.83
C SER A 100 2.98 -5.04 6.53
N PHE A 101 3.01 -6.27 5.98
CA PHE A 101 3.50 -7.48 6.68
C PHE A 101 4.49 -8.36 5.89
N GLY A 102 4.87 -7.98 4.67
CA GLY A 102 5.79 -8.75 3.84
C GLY A 102 7.22 -8.88 4.41
N PRO A 103 8.09 -9.68 3.76
CA PRO A 103 9.43 -10.03 4.29
C PRO A 103 10.53 -8.95 4.17
N MET A 104 10.22 -7.65 4.18
CA MET A 104 11.22 -6.56 4.15
C MET A 104 10.79 -5.37 5.02
N THR A 105 11.14 -5.39 6.32
CA THR A 105 11.17 -4.20 7.22
C THR A 105 10.10 -3.10 6.96
N PHE A 106 8.82 -3.49 7.01
CA PHE A 106 7.69 -2.61 6.64
C PHE A 106 7.16 -1.70 7.77
N GLY A 107 7.81 -1.66 8.94
CA GLY A 107 7.36 -0.85 10.08
C GLY A 107 7.39 0.67 9.85
N LYS A 108 8.32 1.15 9.01
CA LYS A 108 8.44 2.59 8.67
C LYS A 108 7.42 3.09 7.66
N ALA A 109 6.68 2.20 7.00
CA ALA A 109 5.92 2.52 5.80
C ALA A 109 4.69 3.42 6.03
N PHE A 110 4.19 3.54 7.25
CA PHE A 110 3.05 4.39 7.58
C PHE A 110 3.33 5.26 8.82
N GLY A 111 4.61 5.55 9.11
CA GLY A 111 4.99 6.40 10.26
C GLY A 111 4.89 5.73 11.63
N TRP A 112 4.71 4.40 11.70
CA TRP A 112 4.65 3.63 12.95
C TRP A 112 6.04 3.30 13.49
N ASP A 113 6.87 4.32 13.71
CA ASP A 113 8.10 4.15 14.48
C ASP A 113 7.80 4.25 15.98
N ARG A 114 8.52 3.46 16.79
CA ARG A 114 8.43 3.37 18.25
C ARG A 114 8.97 4.62 18.95
N ARG A 115 8.50 5.81 18.59
CA ARG A 115 8.88 7.07 19.28
C ARG A 115 7.65 7.78 19.84
N GLY A 116 7.13 7.15 20.88
CA GLY A 116 6.28 7.77 21.91
C GLY A 116 6.53 7.18 23.31
N ALA A 117 7.52 6.30 23.48
CA ALA A 117 7.94 5.78 24.77
C ALA A 117 9.43 6.11 24.97
N GLY A 118 9.69 7.29 25.54
CA GLY A 118 10.93 7.66 26.21
C GLY A 118 12.16 7.83 25.32
N ALA A 119 12.53 9.09 25.05
CA ALA A 119 13.88 9.62 25.29
C ALA A 119 14.03 11.01 24.65
N SER A 120 13.94 12.06 25.46
CA SER A 120 14.91 13.16 25.43
C SER A 120 14.77 13.98 26.70
N LYS A 121 15.80 13.79 27.54
CA LYS A 121 16.36 14.61 28.62
C LYS A 121 15.42 15.28 29.61
#